data_AF-A0A4P9VFV1-F1
#
_entry.id   AF-A0A4P9VFV1-F1
#
_cell.length_a   1.000
_cell.length_b   1.000
_cell.length_c   1.000
_cell.angle_alpha   90.00
_cell.angle_beta   90.00
_cell.angle_gamma   90.00
#
_symmetry.space_group_name_H-M   'P 1'
#
loop_
_entity.id
_entity.type
_entity.pdbx_description
1 polymer ?
#
loop_
_entity_poly.entity_id
_entity_poly.type
_entity_poly.pdbx_seq_one_letter_code
_entity_poly.pdbx_strand_id
1 'polypeptide(L)'
;MAHYDGHCVIFYYLDHNTKTHRRFECTAEDFMTRLTQHIPEKGFRLIRYYGFLANRVRGKLLQKCIACWINQRKMLNRYIGLNCLKPPLA
;
A
#
# COMPACT_ATOMS: atom_id res chain seq x y z
N MET A 1 3.38 11.89 26.83
CA MET A 1 4.40 10.82 26.90
C MET A 1 3.66 9.50 26.92
N ALA A 2 3.91 8.64 25.92
CA ALA A 2 3.34 7.30 25.92
C ALA A 2 4.16 6.44 26.89
N HIS A 3 3.46 5.78 27.82
CA HIS A 3 4.06 4.89 28.80
C HIS A 3 4.64 3.67 28.07
N TYR A 4 5.91 3.34 28.33
CA TYR A 4 6.55 2.12 27.82
C TYR A 4 6.93 1.25 29.01
N ASP A 5 6.20 0.15 29.18
CA ASP A 5 6.37 -0.80 30.27
C ASP A 5 7.33 -1.94 29.92
N GLY A 6 8.13 -1.80 28.86
CA GLY A 6 9.00 -2.87 28.34
C GLY A 6 8.23 -3.91 27.51
N HIS A 7 6.99 -4.22 27.88
CA HIS A 7 6.17 -5.25 27.23
C HIS A 7 5.19 -4.70 26.19
N CYS A 8 4.61 -3.53 26.45
CA CYS A 8 3.59 -2.91 25.60
C CYS A 8 4.03 -1.53 25.15
N VAL A 9 3.73 -1.20 23.90
CA VAL A 9 4.02 0.08 23.25
C VAL A 9 2.70 0.71 22.82
N ILE A 10 2.49 1.95 23.23
CA ILE A 10 1.37 2.77 22.75
C ILE A 10 1.95 3.89 21.88
N PHE A 11 1.44 4.05 20.66
CA PHE A 11 1.82 5.17 19.81
C PHE A 11 0.61 5.76 19.08
N TYR A 12 0.74 7.04 18.71
CA TYR A 12 -0.28 7.77 17.98
C TYR A 12 0.20 8.01 16.55
N TYR A 13 -0.66 7.74 15.58
CA TYR A 13 -0.36 7.99 14.16
C TYR A 13 -1.51 8.72 13.49
N LEU A 14 -1.18 9.51 12.48
CA LEU A 14 -2.17 10.19 11.64
C LEU A 14 -2.70 9.19 10.62
N ASP A 15 -4.00 8.90 10.68
CA ASP A 15 -4.67 8.18 9.61
C ASP A 15 -4.90 9.12 8.43
N HIS A 16 -4.20 8.89 7.32
CA HIS A 16 -4.28 9.76 6.14
C HIS A 16 -5.62 9.67 5.40
N ASN A 17 -6.43 8.64 5.64
CA ASN A 17 -7.75 8.48 5.04
C ASN A 17 -8.79 9.34 5.76
N THR A 18 -8.83 9.25 7.09
CA THR A 18 -9.79 9.99 7.93
C THR A 18 -9.27 11.33 8.42
N LYS A 19 -7.98 11.63 8.25
CA LYS A 19 -7.27 12.81 8.79
C LYS A 19 -7.34 12.93 10.30
N THR A 20 -7.55 11.82 11.01
CA THR A 20 -7.64 11.79 12.47
C THR A 20 -6.45 11.06 13.07
N HIS A 21 -6.03 11.49 14.26
CA HIS A 21 -5.01 10.78 15.02
C HIS A 21 -5.62 9.56 15.69
N ARG A 22 -5.07 8.38 15.40
CA ARG A 22 -5.48 7.12 16.03
C ARG A 22 -4.43 6.69 17.04
N ARG A 23 -4.91 6.10 18.12
CA ARG A 23 -4.08 5.40 19.11
C ARG A 23 -3.92 3.94 18.67
N PHE A 24 -2.69 3.46 18.72
CA PHE A 24 -2.34 2.07 18.49
C PHE A 24 -1.62 1.52 19.70
N GLU A 25 -1.95 0.28 20.06
CA GLU A 25 -1.35 -0.43 21.19
C GLU A 25 -0.99 -1.84 20.73
N CYS A 26 0.27 -2.23 20.95
CA CYS A 26 0.75 -3.56 20.65
C CYS A 26 1.88 -3.96 21.59
N THR A 27 2.27 -5.24 21.53
CA THR A 27 3.46 -5.72 22.23
C THR A 27 4.72 -5.10 21.62
N ALA A 28 5.81 -5.05 22.41
CA ALA A 28 7.09 -4.53 21.95
C ALA A 28 7.68 -5.36 20.80
N GLU A 29 7.52 -6.68 20.83
CA GLU A 29 8.00 -7.58 19.77
C GLU A 29 7.28 -7.35 18.44
N ASP A 30 5.95 -7.22 18.47
CA ASP A 30 5.15 -6.91 17.28
C ASP A 30 5.52 -5.54 16.71
N PHE A 31 5.76 -4.56 17.60
CA PHE A 31 6.17 -3.23 17.20
C PHE A 31 7.51 -3.26 16.45
N MET A 32 8.51 -3.96 16.99
CA MET A 32 9.82 -4.11 16.36
C MET A 32 9.74 -4.86 15.03
N THR A 33 8.91 -5.91 14.95
CA THR A 33 8.69 -6.67 13.72
C THR A 33 8.09 -5.78 12.63
N ARG A 34 7.10 -4.95 12.96
CA ARG A 34 6.50 -4.00 12.00
C ARG A 34 7.47 -2.88 11.60
N LEU A 35 8.28 -2.39 12.53
CA LEU A 35 9.30 -1.37 12.24
C LEU A 35 10.37 -1.87 11.28
N THR A 36 10.89 -3.07 11.51
CA THR A 36 11.95 -3.66 10.69
C THR A 36 11.51 -3.90 9.24
N GLN A 37 10.22 -4.21 8.99
CA GLN A 37 9.67 -4.33 7.63
C GLN A 37 9.78 -3.04 6.78
N HIS A 38 9.89 -1.87 7.41
CA HIS A 38 10.06 -0.61 6.69
C HIS A 38 11.50 -0.32 6.24
N ILE A 39 12.47 -1.10 6.71
CA ILE A 39 13.88 -0.92 6.38
C ILE A 39 14.22 -1.83 5.21
N PRO A 40 14.41 -1.30 3.99
CA PRO A 40 14.80 -2.11 2.85
C PRO A 40 16.26 -2.58 2.99
N GLU A 41 16.58 -3.72 2.39
CA GLU A 41 17.96 -4.20 2.30
C GLU A 41 18.85 -3.26 1.50
N LYS A 42 20.15 -3.25 1.82
CA LYS A 42 21.12 -2.41 1.12
C LYS A 42 21.20 -2.82 -0.36
N GLY A 43 20.87 -1.87 -1.25
CA GLY A 43 20.86 -2.10 -2.70
C GLY A 43 19.53 -2.58 -3.27
N PHE A 44 18.53 -2.85 -2.41
CA PHE A 44 17.16 -3.09 -2.87
C PHE A 44 16.57 -1.78 -3.40
N ARG A 45 16.11 -1.79 -4.66
CA ARG A 45 15.32 -0.67 -5.18
C ARG A 45 13.88 -0.89 -4.72
N LEU A 46 13.21 0.12 -4.19
CA LEU A 46 11.79 -0.03 -3.86
C LEU A 46 10.97 -0.29 -5.15
N ILE A 47 9.80 -0.94 -5.01
CA ILE A 47 8.88 -1.23 -6.14
C ILE A 47 8.65 0.00 -7.03
N ARG A 48 8.56 1.20 -6.41
CA ARG A 48 8.40 2.49 -7.09
C ARG A 48 9.51 2.79 -8.12
N TYR A 49 10.66 2.17 -8.02
CA TYR A 49 11.82 2.40 -8.89
C TYR A 49 12.07 1.27 -9.89
N TYR A 50 11.21 0.26 -9.97
CA TYR A 50 11.33 -0.86 -10.91
C TYR A 50 10.40 -0.74 -12.13
N GLY A 51 10.81 -1.39 -13.23
CA GLY A 51 9.98 -1.60 -14.41
C GLY A 51 9.32 -0.32 -14.95
N PHE A 52 8.01 -0.39 -15.18
CA PHE A 52 7.22 0.74 -15.67
C PHE A 52 6.94 1.81 -14.60
N LEU A 53 7.25 1.56 -13.32
CA LEU A 53 7.14 2.56 -12.25
C LEU A 53 8.38 3.45 -12.14
N ALA A 54 9.51 3.03 -12.71
CA ALA A 54 10.74 3.80 -12.70
C ALA A 54 10.55 5.22 -13.27
N ASN A 55 11.04 6.23 -12.56
CA ASN A 55 10.76 7.66 -12.83
C ASN A 55 10.93 8.07 -14.31
N ARG A 56 11.96 7.58 -14.99
CA ARG A 56 12.26 7.92 -16.39
C ARG A 56 11.17 7.46 -17.37
N VAL A 57 10.56 6.31 -17.13
CA VAL A 57 9.62 5.67 -18.06
C VAL A 57 8.18 5.73 -17.58
N ARG A 58 7.96 6.05 -16.30
CA ARG A 58 6.64 6.10 -15.64
C ARG A 58 5.63 6.93 -16.41
N GLY A 59 6.02 8.11 -16.91
CA GLY A 59 5.10 8.98 -17.66
C GLY A 59 4.51 8.33 -18.92
N LYS A 60 5.25 7.45 -19.59
CA LYS A 60 4.83 6.81 -20.85
C LYS A 60 4.28 5.40 -20.63
N LEU A 61 4.95 4.58 -19.82
CA LEU A 61 4.62 3.16 -19.65
C LEU A 61 3.45 2.95 -18.70
N LEU A 62 3.35 3.73 -17.61
CA LEU A 62 2.27 3.56 -16.63
C LEU A 62 0.89 3.75 -17.27
N GLN A 63 0.73 4.76 -18.13
CA GLN A 63 -0.52 5.02 -18.84
C GLN A 63 -0.92 3.85 -19.75
N LYS A 64 0.05 3.27 -20.48
CA LYS A 64 -0.17 2.10 -21.33
C LYS A 64 -0.57 0.87 -20.51
N CYS A 65 0.11 0.61 -19.39
CA CYS A 65 -0.21 -0.50 -18.49
C CYS A 65 -1.62 -0.36 -17.91
N ILE A 66 -2.01 0.85 -17.45
CA ILE A 66 -3.37 1.12 -16.94
C ILE A 66 -4.41 0.91 -18.04
N ALA A 67 -4.19 1.44 -19.24
CA ALA A 67 -5.11 1.26 -20.37
C ALA A 67 -5.27 -0.21 -20.76
N CYS A 68 -4.16 -0.95 -20.82
CA CYS A 68 -4.16 -2.39 -21.10
C CYS A 68 -4.93 -3.16 -20.02
N TRP A 69 -4.69 -2.87 -18.75
CA TRP A 69 -5.40 -3.52 -17.63
C TRP A 69 -6.91 -3.25 -17.66
N ILE A 70 -7.33 -2.01 -17.92
CA ILE A 70 -8.76 -1.67 -18.08
C ILE A 70 -9.37 -2.47 -19.24
N ASN A 71 -8.69 -2.56 -20.37
CA ASN A 71 -9.17 -3.31 -21.53
C ASN A 71 -9.24 -4.82 -21.25
N GLN A 72 -8.23 -5.38 -20.58
CA GLN A 72 -8.22 -6.78 -20.17
C GLN A 72 -9.36 -7.08 -19.18
N ARG A 73 -9.60 -6.19 -18.22
CA ARG A 73 -10.72 -6.29 -17.27
C ARG A 73 -12.09 -6.19 -17.96
N LYS A 74 -12.23 -5.33 -18.99
CA LYS A 74 -13.45 -5.26 -19.82
C LYS A 74 -13.66 -6.53 -20.63
N MET A 75 -12.59 -7.10 -21.21
CA MET A 75 -12.66 -8.37 -21.93
C MET A 75 -13.08 -9.49 -20.98
N LEU A 76 -12.42 -9.65 -19.83
CA LEU A 76 -12.80 -10.61 -18.81
C LEU A 76 -14.27 -10.43 -18.42
N ASN A 77 -14.71 -9.24 -18.01
CA ASN A 77 -16.10 -9.01 -17.63
C ASN A 77 -17.11 -9.35 -18.75
N ARG A 78 -16.72 -9.19 -20.03
CA ARG A 78 -17.53 -9.62 -21.18
C ARG A 78 -17.60 -11.14 -21.32
N TYR A 79 -16.51 -11.86 -21.04
CA TYR A 79 -16.46 -13.33 -21.10
C TYR A 79 -17.13 -14.01 -19.90
N ILE A 80 -17.04 -13.45 -18.69
CA ILE A 80 -17.58 -14.07 -17.46
C ILE A 80 -18.98 -13.58 -17.08
N GLY A 81 -19.57 -12.62 -17.79
CA GLY A 81 -20.95 -12.15 -17.53
C GLY A 81 -21.19 -11.60 -16.11
N LEU A 82 -20.14 -11.29 -15.35
CA LEU A 82 -20.22 -10.84 -13.96
C LEU A 82 -20.36 -9.32 -13.91
N ASN A 83 -21.59 -8.84 -13.76
CA ASN A 83 -21.93 -7.45 -13.40
C ASN A 83 -21.62 -7.12 -11.92
N CYS A 84 -20.71 -7.84 -11.26
CA CYS A 84 -20.68 -7.92 -9.79
C CYS A 84 -19.50 -7.23 -9.10
N LEU A 85 -18.62 -6.52 -9.83
CA LEU A 85 -17.49 -5.81 -9.21
C LEU A 85 -17.41 -4.35 -9.68
N LYS A 86 -18.46 -3.57 -9.40
CA LYS A 86 -18.31 -2.12 -9.27
C LYS A 86 -17.55 -1.86 -7.96
N PRO A 87 -16.39 -1.19 -7.98
CA PRO A 87 -15.78 -0.74 -6.73
C PRO A 87 -16.78 0.21 -6.04
N PRO A 88 -16.91 0.18 -4.70
CA PRO A 88 -17.71 1.17 -4.00
C PRO A 88 -17.18 2.55 -4.38
N LEU A 89 -18.08 3.38 -4.92
CA LEU A 89 -17.85 4.81 -5.07
C LEU A 89 -17.56 5.33 -3.65
N ALA A 90 -16.34 5.85 -3.48
CA ALA A 90 -16.01 6.71 -2.34
C ALA A 90 -16.69 8.07 -2.52
#